data_AF-A0A2V8ZEK8-F1
#
_entry.id   AF-A0A2V8ZEK8-F1
#
_cell.length_a   1.000
_cell.length_b   1.000
_cell.length_c   1.000
_cell.angle_alpha   90.00
_cell.angle_beta   90.00
_cell.angle_gamma   90.00
#
_symmetry.space_group_name_H-M   'P 1'
#
loop_
_entity.id
_entity.type
_entity.pdbx_description
1 polymer ?
#
loop_
_entity_poly.entity_id
_entity_poly.type
_entity_poly.pdbx_seq_one_letter_code
_entity_poly.pdbx_strand_id
1 'polypeptide(L)' 'APSLLGTGLTLLATSPAYNRGIDPSTLPGLSSSILSDLKQYIYTDINGQARPQGGGSDLGAYQH' A
#
# COMPACT_ATOMS: atom_id res chain seq x y z
N ALA A 1 -9.73 -7.38 -19.31
CA ALA A 1 -9.25 -6.18 -18.59
C ALA A 1 -8.78 -6.58 -17.21
N PRO A 2 -7.84 -5.85 -16.57
CA PRO A 2 -7.35 -6.17 -15.22
C PRO A 2 -8.48 -6.30 -14.17
N SER A 3 -9.60 -5.59 -14.35
CA SER A 3 -10.80 -5.70 -13.52
C SER A 3 -11.46 -7.09 -13.51
N LEU A 4 -11.21 -7.94 -14.53
CA LEU A 4 -11.73 -9.31 -14.57
C LEU A 4 -11.08 -10.24 -13.53
N LEU A 5 -9.96 -9.82 -12.94
CA LEU A 5 -9.27 -10.60 -11.92
C LEU A 5 -9.95 -10.50 -10.55
N GLY A 6 -10.85 -9.52 -10.32
CA GLY A 6 -11.48 -9.31 -9.02
C GLY A 6 -10.42 -9.28 -7.89
N THR A 7 -10.63 -10.08 -6.85
CA THR A 7 -9.68 -10.27 -5.73
C THR A 7 -8.67 -11.40 -5.98
N GLY A 8 -8.52 -11.89 -7.21
CA GLY A 8 -7.62 -12.99 -7.56
C GLY A 8 -6.13 -12.67 -7.40
N LEU A 9 -5.81 -11.41 -7.08
CA LEU A 9 -4.45 -10.93 -6.78
C LEU A 9 -4.26 -10.57 -5.29
N THR A 10 -5.24 -10.84 -4.43
CA THR A 10 -5.07 -10.70 -2.98
C THR A 10 -3.96 -11.62 -2.50
N LEU A 11 -3.11 -11.13 -1.60
CA LEU A 11 -1.99 -11.88 -1.09
C LEU A 11 -2.47 -13.08 -0.26
N LEU A 12 -1.71 -14.17 -0.32
CA LEU A 12 -1.81 -15.25 0.66
C LEU A 12 -0.96 -14.90 1.88
N ALA A 13 -1.29 -15.44 3.05
CA ALA A 13 -0.54 -15.23 4.29
C ALA A 13 0.94 -15.67 4.20
N THR A 14 1.29 -16.54 3.25
CA THR A 14 2.67 -17.00 3.00
C THR A 14 3.39 -16.20 1.91
N SER A 15 2.75 -15.15 1.39
CA SER A 15 3.32 -14.34 0.31
C SER A 15 4.60 -13.63 0.76
N PRO A 16 5.66 -13.62 -0.07
CA PRO A 16 6.84 -12.82 0.21
C PRO A 16 6.58 -11.31 0.12
N ALA A 17 5.40 -10.88 -0.35
CA ALA A 17 4.99 -9.48 -0.35
C ALA A 17 4.35 -9.04 0.98
N TYR A 18 4.02 -9.98 1.86
CA TYR A 18 3.33 -9.72 3.13
C TYR A 18 4.23 -8.95 4.11
N ASN A 19 3.75 -7.82 4.63
CA ASN A 19 4.46 -6.93 5.55
C ASN A 19 5.85 -6.46 5.07
N ARG A 20 6.06 -6.33 3.75
CA ARG A 20 7.37 -5.95 3.16
C ARG A 20 7.46 -4.52 2.64
N GLY A 21 6.37 -3.77 2.68
CA GLY A 21 6.27 -2.38 2.26
C GLY A 21 6.85 -1.40 3.27
N ILE A 22 7.25 -0.24 2.74
CA ILE A 22 7.65 0.94 3.52
C ILE A 22 6.49 1.93 3.59
N ASP A 23 6.56 2.90 4.51
CA ASP A 23 5.73 4.10 4.43
C ASP A 23 6.45 5.15 3.57
N PRO A 24 6.01 5.43 2.34
CA PRO A 24 6.73 6.34 1.45
C PRO A 24 6.66 7.80 1.94
N SER A 25 5.74 8.16 2.84
CA SER A 25 5.68 9.49 3.46
C SER A 25 6.80 9.73 4.48
N THR A 26 7.56 8.69 4.81
CA THR A 26 8.74 8.79 5.69
C THR A 26 10.05 8.94 4.93
N LEU A 27 10.02 8.96 3.59
CA LEU A 27 11.22 9.12 2.78
C LEU A 27 11.84 10.51 2.99
N PRO A 28 13.17 10.60 3.18
CA PRO A 28 13.84 11.87 3.41
C PRO A 28 13.82 12.73 2.15
N GLY A 29 13.71 14.05 2.34
CA GLY A 29 13.82 15.03 1.26
C GLY A 29 12.55 15.28 0.45
N LEU A 30 11.41 14.69 0.83
CA LEU A 30 10.11 15.02 0.23
C LEU A 30 9.64 16.42 0.64
N SER A 31 9.10 17.19 -0.32
CA SER A 31 8.48 18.47 -0.01
C SER A 31 7.19 18.27 0.81
N SER A 32 6.82 19.27 1.60
CA SER A 32 5.58 19.23 2.39
C SER A 32 4.32 19.07 1.54
N SER A 33 4.30 19.64 0.33
CA SER A 33 3.18 19.48 -0.62
C SER A 33 3.06 18.04 -1.12
N ILE A 34 4.18 17.42 -1.53
CA ILE A 34 4.18 16.01 -1.95
C ILE A 34 3.76 15.10 -0.79
N LEU A 35 4.26 15.35 0.42
CA LEU A 35 3.85 14.59 1.61
C LEU A 35 2.35 14.69 1.89
N SER A 36 1.78 15.89 1.77
CA SER A 36 0.34 16.12 1.97
C SER A 36 -0.50 15.32 0.96
N ASP A 37 -0.14 15.40 -0.31
CA ASP A 37 -0.91 14.73 -1.38
C ASP A 37 -0.73 13.21 -1.32
N LEU A 38 0.49 12.74 -1.07
CA LEU A 38 0.81 11.32 -0.98
C LEU A 38 -0.02 10.62 0.12
N LYS A 39 -0.16 11.25 1.29
CA LYS A 39 -0.93 10.71 2.42
C LYS A 39 -2.41 10.47 2.11
N GLN A 40 -2.95 11.10 1.07
CA GLN A 40 -4.33 10.86 0.62
C GLN A 40 -4.50 9.49 -0.06
N TYR A 41 -3.42 8.89 -0.57
CA TYR A 41 -3.48 7.70 -1.42
C TYR A 41 -2.77 6.47 -0.88
N ILE A 42 -1.86 6.60 0.09
CA ILE A 42 -0.98 5.47 0.52
C ILE A 42 -1.51 4.65 1.69
N TYR A 43 -2.53 5.13 2.43
CA TYR A 43 -3.02 4.47 3.65
C TYR A 43 -4.25 3.60 3.44
N THR A 44 -4.63 3.39 2.18
CA THR A 44 -5.76 2.55 1.81
C THR A 44 -5.39 1.77 0.56
N ASP A 45 -5.70 0.48 0.53
CA ASP A 45 -5.48 -0.37 -0.62
C ASP A 45 -6.58 -0.18 -1.70
N ILE A 46 -6.46 -0.89 -2.81
CA ILE A 46 -7.42 -0.77 -3.93
C ILE A 46 -8.86 -1.21 -3.58
N ASN A 47 -9.04 -1.97 -2.50
CA ASN A 47 -10.33 -2.45 -2.00
C ASN A 47 -10.87 -1.64 -0.80
N GLY A 48 -10.16 -0.60 -0.37
CA GLY A 48 -10.56 0.18 0.81
C GLY A 48 -9.98 -0.33 2.14
N GLN A 49 -9.12 -1.35 2.14
CA GLN A 49 -8.49 -1.85 3.36
C GLN A 49 -7.41 -0.89 3.86
N ALA A 50 -7.38 -0.65 5.17
CA ALA A 50 -6.41 0.24 5.79
C ALA A 50 -4.99 -0.36 5.71
N ARG A 51 -4.01 0.47 5.35
CA ARG A 51 -2.58 0.11 5.41
C ARG A 51 -1.96 0.65 6.70
N PRO A 52 -1.05 -0.09 7.35
CA PRO A 52 -0.36 0.41 8.53
C PRO A 52 0.53 1.62 8.19
N GLN A 53 0.53 2.60 9.09
CA GLN A 53 1.40 3.78 8.99
C GLN A 53 2.78 3.46 9.58
N GLY A 54 3.83 4.05 9.01
CA GLY A 54 5.21 3.83 9.47
C GLY A 54 5.90 2.56 8.98
N GLY A 55 5.21 1.72 8.19
CA GLY A 55 5.78 0.54 7.51
C GLY A 55 4.96 -0.72 7.71
N GLY A 56 5.43 -1.83 7.13
CA GLY A 56 4.76 -3.12 7.25
C GLY A 56 3.47 -3.24 6.43
N SER A 57 3.27 -2.35 5.45
CA SER A 57 2.22 -2.55 4.46
C SER A 57 2.59 -3.71 3.54
N ASP A 58 1.61 -4.30 2.87
CA ASP A 58 1.87 -5.31 1.86
C ASP A 58 2.36 -4.66 0.56
N LEU A 59 3.32 -5.32 -0.10
CA LEU A 59 3.75 -4.90 -1.44
C LEU A 59 2.65 -5.21 -2.47
N GLY A 60 2.44 -4.25 -3.37
CA GLY A 60 1.42 -4.34 -4.41
C GLY A 60 0.14 -3.59 -4.04
N ALA A 61 -0.94 -3.87 -4.77
CA ALA A 61 -2.18 -3.10 -4.70
C ALA A 61 -3.11 -3.48 -3.53
N TYR A 62 -2.96 -4.68 -2.98
CA TYR A 62 -3.83 -5.26 -1.94
C TYR A 62 -3.13 -5.31 -0.59
N GLN A 63 -3.91 -5.20 0.48
CA GLN A 63 -3.51 -5.46 1.86
C GLN A 63 -4.24 -6.72 2.37
N HIS A 64 -3.50 -7.64 2.98
CA HIS A 64 -4.00 -8.86 3.65
C HIS A 64 -4.15 -8.64 5.16
#